data_AF-A0A941US88-F1
#
_entry.id   AF-A0A941US88-F1
#
_cell.length_a   1.000
_cell.length_b   1.000
_cell.length_c   1.000
_cell.angle_alpha   90.00
_cell.angle_beta   90.00
_cell.angle_gamma   90.00
#
_symmetry.space_group_name_H-M   'P 1'
#
loop_
_entity.id
_entity.type
_entity.pdbx_description
1 polymer ?
#
loop_
_entity_poly.entity_id
_entity_poly.type
_entity_poly.pdbx_seq_one_letter_code
_entity_poly.pdbx_strand_id
1 'polypeptide(L)'
;MSAQLEKRISSAFLPLGRYGKLANGFRRSASKGQTCAVYFSDNLPGNIVEMGLNPDAIADHLGRGATEVRDWVNAQAALTGRERKHSGQRGKYLGIAFGNERELDFFLQAWAAFSSNVGLGFAPARTSMDLLDATRIAKAATDAGFDISPKIENGWQVFRSSAFPAFFGVAASGRDEYLVGFSSGAWGLAVAGELNVPAQEASPPWVFCAGVVLGYEALHKLLGRAAALAPALTGGTLAKFRQQTKGKPAHTEAERMVLQRIGQGLFRDDLISYWNGRCAVTGLDVIPLLRASHIKPWAACDSDEERLDVYNGLLLAPHLDALFDGGWITFDGVGNILVSRSLGVVQMRALCISSGEKLRSISDRHLVYLDFHRMNVFRD
;
A
#
# COMPACT_ATOMS: atom_id res chain seq x y z
N MET A 1 -6.68 -31.01 6.35
CA MET A 1 -6.63 -29.56 6.65
C MET A 1 -6.00 -29.26 8.02
N SER A 2 -6.43 -29.89 9.11
CA SER A 2 -5.98 -29.54 10.47
C SER A 2 -4.46 -29.60 10.70
N ALA A 3 -3.75 -30.60 10.15
CA ALA A 3 -2.29 -30.73 10.34
C ALA A 3 -1.48 -29.59 9.68
N GLN A 4 -1.90 -29.10 8.51
CA GLN A 4 -1.23 -28.00 7.81
C GLN A 4 -1.51 -26.65 8.48
N LEU A 5 -2.77 -26.41 8.87
CA LEU A 5 -3.17 -25.24 9.66
C LEU A 5 -2.47 -25.20 11.02
N GLU A 6 -2.40 -26.35 11.68
CA GLU A 6 -1.69 -26.48 12.96
C GLU A 6 -0.21 -26.16 12.81
N LYS A 7 0.48 -26.71 11.80
CA LYS A 7 1.89 -26.39 11.54
C LYS A 7 2.08 -24.89 11.27
N ARG A 8 1.19 -24.27 10.48
CA ARG A 8 1.25 -22.84 10.11
C ARG A 8 1.09 -21.94 11.34
N ILE A 9 0.01 -22.10 12.08
CA ILE A 9 -0.28 -21.27 13.28
C ILE A 9 0.73 -21.56 14.39
N SER A 10 1.10 -22.83 14.60
CA SER A 10 2.08 -23.22 15.60
C SER A 10 3.45 -22.60 15.31
N SER A 11 3.86 -22.48 14.04
CA SER A 11 5.10 -21.80 13.67
C SER A 11 5.04 -20.30 13.95
N ALA A 12 3.93 -19.63 13.61
CA ALA A 12 3.73 -18.21 13.91
C ALA A 12 3.71 -17.91 15.43
N PHE A 13 3.19 -18.85 16.23
CA PHE A 13 3.09 -18.74 17.68
C PHE A 13 4.27 -19.40 18.42
N LEU A 14 5.35 -19.70 17.70
CA LEU A 14 6.58 -20.18 18.32
C LEU A 14 7.09 -19.25 19.44
N PRO A 15 7.03 -17.91 19.28
CA PRO A 15 7.40 -16.98 20.34
C PRO A 15 6.41 -16.91 21.49
N LEU A 16 5.41 -17.79 21.62
CA LEU A 16 4.47 -17.76 22.76
C LEU A 16 4.74 -18.86 23.79
N GLY A 17 5.89 -19.54 23.66
CA GLY A 17 6.35 -20.55 24.58
C GLY A 17 6.13 -21.98 24.09
N ARG A 18 6.12 -22.93 25.03
CA ARG A 18 6.15 -24.36 24.72
C ARG A 18 4.82 -24.83 24.16
N TYR A 19 4.90 -25.65 23.12
CA TYR A 19 3.75 -26.29 22.49
C TYR A 19 3.17 -27.39 23.40
N GLY A 20 1.85 -27.50 23.47
CA GLY A 20 1.15 -28.64 24.06
C GLY A 20 -0.06 -29.04 23.22
N LYS A 21 -0.19 -30.34 22.91
CA LYS A 21 -1.32 -30.87 22.12
C LYS A 21 -2.63 -30.83 22.92
N LEU A 22 -3.74 -30.52 22.26
CA LEU A 22 -5.11 -30.67 22.76
C LEU A 22 -5.87 -31.65 21.86
N ALA A 23 -7.05 -32.10 22.31
CA ALA A 23 -7.88 -33.04 21.55
C ALA A 23 -8.17 -32.56 20.12
N ASN A 24 -8.63 -31.31 19.97
CA ASN A 24 -8.96 -30.70 18.67
C ASN A 24 -8.16 -29.40 18.45
N GLY A 25 -6.86 -29.41 18.78
CA GLY A 25 -6.07 -28.18 18.75
C GLY A 25 -4.73 -28.25 19.45
N PHE A 26 -4.21 -27.09 19.83
CA PHE A 26 -3.00 -26.98 20.63
C PHE A 26 -3.04 -25.76 21.54
N ARG A 27 -2.12 -25.70 22.50
CA ARG A 27 -1.86 -24.54 23.35
C ARG A 27 -0.40 -24.17 23.35
N ARG A 28 -0.11 -22.92 23.71
CA ARG A 28 1.22 -22.43 24.04
C ARG A 28 1.24 -22.00 25.51
N SER A 29 2.34 -22.31 26.19
CA SER A 29 2.54 -21.93 27.59
C SER A 29 3.94 -21.37 27.83
N ALA A 30 4.00 -20.27 28.56
CA ALA A 30 5.21 -19.63 29.04
C ALA A 30 5.36 -19.81 30.56
N SER A 31 6.41 -19.22 31.16
CA SER A 31 6.72 -19.33 32.59
C SER A 31 5.59 -18.85 33.51
N LYS A 32 4.79 -17.86 33.08
CA LYS A 32 3.66 -17.29 33.83
C LYS A 32 2.30 -17.90 33.49
N GLY A 33 2.28 -19.00 32.74
CA GLY A 33 1.07 -19.75 32.41
C GLY A 33 0.79 -19.85 30.91
N GLN A 34 -0.42 -20.28 30.57
CA GLN A 34 -0.84 -20.47 29.19
C GLN A 34 -1.06 -19.10 28.51
N THR A 35 -0.40 -18.92 27.36
CA THR A 35 -0.42 -17.71 26.52
C THR A 35 -1.53 -17.79 25.49
N CYS A 36 -1.71 -18.96 24.86
CA CYS A 36 -2.81 -19.18 23.93
C CYS A 36 -3.36 -20.62 23.95
N ALA A 37 -4.59 -20.77 23.48
CA ALA A 37 -5.16 -22.03 23.02
C ALA A 37 -5.80 -21.83 21.65
N VAL A 38 -5.58 -22.78 20.74
CA VAL A 38 -6.08 -22.79 19.37
C VAL A 38 -6.88 -24.07 19.18
N TYR A 39 -8.09 -23.95 18.65
CA TYR A 39 -9.01 -25.06 18.37
C TYR A 39 -9.35 -25.08 16.87
N PHE A 40 -9.42 -26.28 16.32
CA PHE A 40 -9.83 -26.55 14.94
C PHE A 40 -11.22 -27.18 14.96
N SER A 41 -12.08 -26.77 14.02
CA SER A 41 -13.46 -27.25 13.95
C SER A 41 -13.70 -28.40 12.97
N ASP A 42 -12.62 -28.98 12.41
CA ASP A 42 -12.65 -30.15 11.54
C ASP A 42 -13.82 -30.18 10.53
N ASN A 43 -13.93 -29.13 9.69
CA ASN A 43 -14.92 -28.98 8.61
C ASN A 43 -16.40 -28.86 9.05
N LEU A 44 -16.68 -28.57 10.32
CA LEU A 44 -18.04 -28.20 10.75
C LEU A 44 -18.45 -26.83 10.18
N PRO A 45 -19.74 -26.59 9.87
CA PRO A 45 -20.23 -25.27 9.47
C PRO A 45 -19.98 -24.23 10.57
N GLY A 46 -19.16 -23.21 10.28
CA GLY A 46 -18.84 -22.14 11.23
C GLY A 46 -17.40 -21.65 11.14
N ASN A 47 -16.78 -21.41 12.29
CA ASN A 47 -15.39 -20.96 12.38
C ASN A 47 -14.47 -22.16 12.09
N ILE A 48 -13.52 -22.04 11.16
CA ILE A 48 -12.50 -23.05 10.88
C ILE A 48 -11.41 -23.11 11.96
N VAL A 49 -11.15 -21.98 12.63
CA VAL A 49 -10.16 -21.84 13.70
C VAL A 49 -10.70 -20.90 14.76
N GLU A 50 -10.50 -21.26 16.03
CA GLU A 50 -10.82 -20.43 17.19
C GLU A 50 -9.64 -20.33 18.13
N MET A 51 -9.30 -19.11 18.58
CA MET A 51 -8.15 -18.86 19.43
C MET A 51 -8.52 -18.09 20.70
N GLY A 52 -8.06 -18.57 21.84
CA GLY A 52 -8.03 -17.80 23.08
C GLY A 52 -6.63 -17.27 23.32
N LEU A 53 -6.48 -15.95 23.44
CA LEU A 53 -5.21 -15.26 23.71
C LEU A 53 -5.25 -14.62 25.10
N ASN A 54 -4.26 -14.87 25.94
CA ASN A 54 -4.13 -14.29 27.27
C ASN A 54 -3.25 -13.04 27.20
N PRO A 55 -3.81 -11.81 27.25
CA PRO A 55 -3.04 -10.59 27.03
C PRO A 55 -1.93 -10.41 28.06
N ASP A 56 -2.18 -10.75 29.33
CA ASP A 56 -1.21 -10.54 30.41
C ASP A 56 -0.01 -11.47 30.25
N ALA A 57 -0.26 -12.75 29.94
CA ALA A 57 0.82 -13.72 29.73
C ALA A 57 1.59 -13.49 28.43
N ILE A 58 0.93 -12.99 27.38
CA ILE A 58 1.56 -12.62 26.11
C ILE A 58 2.42 -11.37 26.30
N ALA A 59 1.90 -10.35 26.99
CA ALA A 59 2.60 -9.09 27.25
C ALA A 59 3.94 -9.33 27.94
N ASP A 60 3.95 -10.15 28.99
CA ASP A 60 5.16 -10.57 29.69
C ASP A 60 6.17 -11.26 28.77
N HIS A 61 5.69 -12.05 27.82
CA HIS A 61 6.55 -12.83 26.94
C HIS A 61 7.08 -12.02 25.74
N LEU A 62 6.32 -11.04 25.28
CA LEU A 62 6.69 -10.15 24.19
C LEU A 62 7.40 -8.86 24.67
N GLY A 63 7.50 -8.64 25.98
CA GLY A 63 8.04 -7.39 26.54
C GLY A 63 7.16 -6.16 26.27
N ARG A 64 5.83 -6.37 26.14
CA ARG A 64 4.82 -5.36 25.79
C ARG A 64 3.90 -5.05 26.97
N GLY A 65 3.09 -3.99 26.85
CA GLY A 65 2.07 -3.67 27.85
C GLY A 65 0.84 -4.59 27.75
N ALA A 66 0.30 -5.05 28.88
CA ALA A 66 -0.92 -5.88 28.88
C ALA A 66 -2.12 -5.19 28.21
N THR A 67 -2.28 -3.88 28.40
CA THR A 67 -3.32 -3.08 27.73
C THR A 67 -3.11 -3.03 26.23
N GLU A 68 -1.87 -2.84 25.77
CA GLU A 68 -1.53 -2.81 24.34
C GLU A 68 -1.86 -4.15 23.65
N VAL A 69 -1.49 -5.27 24.26
CA VAL A 69 -1.85 -6.59 23.74
C VAL A 69 -3.37 -6.78 23.72
N ARG A 70 -4.07 -6.33 24.77
CA ARG A 70 -5.53 -6.44 24.88
C ARG A 70 -6.24 -5.65 23.78
N ASP A 71 -5.83 -4.41 23.56
CA ASP A 71 -6.40 -3.53 22.54
C ASP A 71 -6.13 -4.06 21.14
N TRP A 72 -4.92 -4.56 20.89
CA TRP A 72 -4.57 -5.17 19.61
C TRP A 72 -5.43 -6.41 19.32
N VAL A 73 -5.58 -7.32 20.28
CA VAL A 73 -6.40 -8.53 20.10
C VAL A 73 -7.89 -8.17 19.88
N ASN A 74 -8.41 -7.18 20.62
CA ASN A 74 -9.79 -6.70 20.43
C ASN A 74 -10.00 -6.09 19.04
N ALA A 75 -9.04 -5.31 18.54
CA ALA A 75 -9.09 -4.76 17.18
C ALA A 75 -9.10 -5.87 16.12
N GLN A 76 -8.27 -6.90 16.28
CA GLN A 76 -8.28 -8.06 15.37
C GLN A 76 -9.60 -8.84 15.43
N ALA A 77 -10.19 -9.03 16.62
CA ALA A 77 -11.47 -9.70 16.77
C ALA A 77 -12.62 -8.89 16.12
N ALA A 78 -12.58 -7.55 16.18
CA ALA A 78 -13.55 -6.69 15.54
C ALA A 78 -13.51 -6.79 14.00
N LEU A 79 -12.33 -7.03 13.41
CA LEU A 79 -12.18 -7.20 11.96
C LEU A 79 -12.84 -8.48 11.44
N THR A 80 -12.86 -9.55 12.24
CA THR A 80 -13.55 -10.79 11.84
C THR A 80 -15.04 -10.73 12.17
N GLY A 81 -15.45 -10.01 13.21
CA GLY A 81 -16.84 -9.89 13.65
C GLY A 81 -17.44 -11.22 14.12
N ARG A 82 -16.60 -12.22 14.40
CA ARG A 82 -17.00 -13.59 14.74
C ARG A 82 -16.79 -13.87 16.21
N GLU A 83 -17.77 -14.54 16.81
CA GLU A 83 -17.67 -15.05 18.18
C GLU A 83 -17.10 -16.48 18.20
N ARG A 84 -16.35 -16.80 19.26
CA ARG A 84 -15.89 -18.17 19.54
C ARG A 84 -17.02 -19.02 20.10
N LYS A 85 -17.18 -20.23 19.56
CA LYS A 85 -18.17 -21.21 20.00
C LYS A 85 -17.57 -22.27 20.94
N HIS A 86 -16.30 -22.64 20.74
CA HIS A 86 -15.57 -23.56 21.60
C HIS A 86 -14.89 -22.80 22.74
N SER A 87 -15.48 -22.86 23.93
CA SER A 87 -15.08 -22.19 25.18
C SER A 87 -15.62 -20.77 25.33
N GLY A 88 -16.77 -20.66 26.01
CA GLY A 88 -17.25 -19.42 26.60
C GLY A 88 -16.21 -18.73 27.47
N GLN A 89 -16.39 -17.42 27.64
CA GLN A 89 -15.51 -16.48 28.32
C GLN A 89 -14.87 -17.04 29.59
N ARG A 90 -13.63 -17.54 29.50
CA ARG A 90 -12.72 -17.54 30.65
C ARG A 90 -12.11 -16.16 30.69
N GLY A 91 -12.52 -15.31 31.63
CA GLY A 91 -12.25 -13.87 31.67
C GLY A 91 -10.79 -13.38 31.56
N LYS A 92 -9.80 -14.28 31.45
CA LYS A 92 -8.39 -13.97 31.16
C LYS A 92 -8.00 -14.12 29.67
N TYR A 93 -8.85 -14.73 28.84
CA TYR A 93 -8.56 -14.97 27.42
C TYR A 93 -9.52 -14.19 26.54
N LEU A 94 -8.97 -13.36 25.67
CA LEU A 94 -9.70 -12.75 24.57
C LEU A 94 -9.88 -13.76 23.45
N GLY A 95 -11.09 -13.82 22.92
CA GLY A 95 -11.48 -14.76 21.87
C GLY A 95 -11.41 -14.13 20.48
N ILE A 96 -10.80 -14.85 19.54
CA ILE A 96 -10.88 -14.55 18.11
C ILE A 96 -11.24 -15.82 17.33
N ALA A 97 -11.99 -15.66 16.26
CA ALA A 97 -12.42 -16.77 15.42
C ALA A 97 -12.37 -16.40 13.93
N PHE A 98 -12.12 -17.41 13.09
CA PHE A 98 -11.91 -17.28 11.64
C PHE A 98 -12.76 -18.32 10.93
N GLY A 99 -13.46 -17.97 9.85
CA GLY A 99 -14.26 -18.93 9.07
C GLY A 99 -13.67 -19.35 7.74
N ASN A 100 -12.55 -18.77 7.33
CA ASN A 100 -11.83 -19.18 6.13
C ASN A 100 -10.33 -18.88 6.29
N GLU A 101 -9.51 -19.47 5.42
CA GLU A 101 -8.05 -19.30 5.48
C GLU A 101 -7.61 -17.86 5.23
N ARG A 102 -8.37 -17.07 4.44
CA ARG A 102 -8.05 -15.68 4.14
C ARG A 102 -8.10 -14.80 5.41
N GLU A 103 -9.15 -14.93 6.21
CA GLU A 103 -9.26 -14.24 7.51
C GLU A 103 -8.11 -14.65 8.46
N LEU A 104 -7.76 -15.94 8.47
CA LEU A 104 -6.65 -16.46 9.27
C LEU A 104 -5.29 -15.90 8.80
N ASP A 105 -5.06 -15.82 7.49
CA ASP A 105 -3.80 -15.33 6.92
C ASP A 105 -3.59 -13.84 7.21
N PHE A 106 -4.64 -13.02 7.10
CA PHE A 106 -4.58 -11.62 7.53
C PHE A 106 -4.21 -11.48 9.00
N PHE A 107 -4.80 -12.31 9.87
CA PHE A 107 -4.45 -12.31 11.29
C PHE A 107 -3.01 -12.77 11.55
N LEU A 108 -2.54 -13.83 10.89
CA LEU A 108 -1.18 -14.34 11.08
C LEU A 108 -0.11 -13.35 10.58
N GLN A 109 -0.40 -12.61 9.51
CA GLN A 109 0.44 -11.50 9.04
C GLN A 109 0.49 -10.38 10.09
N ALA A 110 -0.68 -9.94 10.57
CA ALA A 110 -0.76 -8.92 11.62
C ALA A 110 -0.04 -9.38 12.92
N TRP A 111 -0.16 -10.66 13.27
CA TRP A 111 0.51 -11.26 14.43
C TRP A 111 2.04 -11.27 14.28
N ALA A 112 2.56 -11.62 13.10
CA ALA A 112 4.00 -11.61 12.85
C ALA A 112 4.59 -10.20 13.01
N ALA A 113 3.88 -9.17 12.52
CA ALA A 113 4.25 -7.77 12.72
C ALA A 113 4.19 -7.37 14.21
N PHE A 114 3.16 -7.79 14.93
CA PHE A 114 2.97 -7.45 16.34
C PHE A 114 4.00 -8.12 17.28
N SER A 115 4.31 -9.40 17.03
CA SER A 115 5.06 -10.28 17.95
C SER A 115 6.57 -10.32 17.78
N SER A 116 7.10 -9.87 16.64
CA SER A 116 8.51 -10.10 16.29
C SER A 116 9.52 -9.20 17.01
N ASN A 117 9.12 -8.19 17.77
CA ASN A 117 10.02 -7.16 18.33
C ASN A 117 10.98 -6.52 17.29
N VAL A 118 10.84 -6.84 16.00
CA VAL A 118 11.33 -6.07 14.85
C VAL A 118 10.33 -4.93 14.60
N GLY A 119 10.03 -4.19 15.66
CA GLY A 119 9.89 -2.77 15.51
C GLY A 119 11.32 -2.25 15.39
N LEU A 120 11.83 -2.06 14.17
CA LEU A 120 12.63 -0.85 13.98
C LEU A 120 11.74 0.27 14.53
N GLY A 121 12.21 0.93 15.59
CA GLY A 121 11.41 1.84 16.39
C GLY A 121 10.84 2.97 15.54
N PHE A 122 9.57 2.84 15.16
CA PHE A 122 8.75 3.94 14.66
C PHE A 122 7.64 4.32 15.62
N ALA A 123 7.63 3.76 16.83
CA ALA A 123 6.93 4.41 17.92
C ALA A 123 7.71 5.70 18.21
N PRO A 124 7.10 6.90 18.13
CA PRO A 124 7.81 8.12 18.44
C PRO A 124 8.44 7.98 19.83
N ALA A 125 9.72 8.33 19.94
CA ALA A 125 10.32 8.53 21.24
C ALA A 125 9.41 9.50 22.02
N ARG A 126 9.30 9.34 23.35
CA ARG A 126 8.45 10.19 24.23
C ARG A 126 8.75 11.69 24.16
N THR A 127 9.67 12.13 23.30
CA THR A 127 9.93 13.51 22.93
C THR A 127 8.74 14.08 22.15
N SER A 128 7.99 14.98 22.79
CA SER A 128 7.00 15.81 22.10
C SER A 128 7.68 16.66 21.04
N MET A 129 7.13 16.65 19.82
CA MET A 129 7.54 17.57 18.76
C MET A 129 7.41 19.02 19.25
N ASP A 130 8.45 19.83 19.07
CA ASP A 130 8.42 21.23 19.48
C ASP A 130 7.38 22.01 18.65
N LEU A 131 6.82 23.07 19.25
CA LEU A 131 5.73 23.87 18.69
C LEU A 131 6.10 24.46 17.32
N LEU A 132 7.37 24.88 17.15
CA LEU A 132 7.87 25.41 15.88
C LEU A 132 7.81 24.35 14.78
N ASP A 133 8.29 23.14 15.05
CA ASP A 133 8.28 22.04 14.09
C ASP A 133 6.85 21.61 13.76
N ALA A 134 6.00 21.44 14.77
CA ALA A 134 4.59 21.12 14.56
C ALA A 134 3.86 22.16 13.70
N THR A 135 4.20 23.44 13.85
CA THR A 135 3.62 24.53 13.03
C THR A 135 4.14 24.50 11.60
N ARG A 136 5.44 24.31 11.41
CA ARG A 136 6.08 24.23 10.08
C ARG A 136 5.60 23.02 9.28
N ILE A 137 5.42 21.88 9.94
CA ILE A 137 4.92 20.64 9.33
C ILE A 137 3.46 20.82 8.96
N ALA A 138 2.65 21.41 9.85
CA ALA A 138 1.25 21.70 9.53
C ALA A 138 1.09 22.60 8.32
N LYS A 139 1.87 23.69 8.26
CA LYS A 139 1.89 24.58 7.10
C LYS A 139 2.27 23.84 5.82
N ALA A 140 3.34 23.04 5.85
CA ALA A 140 3.78 22.28 4.68
C ALA A 140 2.72 21.27 4.19
N ALA A 141 2.07 20.56 5.11
CA ALA A 141 1.00 19.62 4.78
C ALA A 141 -0.22 20.33 4.16
N THR A 142 -0.62 21.47 4.73
CA THR A 142 -1.72 22.29 4.19
C THR A 142 -1.39 22.87 2.83
N ASP A 143 -0.19 23.44 2.65
CA ASP A 143 0.27 23.96 1.35
C ASP A 143 0.34 22.84 0.29
N ALA A 144 0.52 21.58 0.70
CA ALA A 144 0.53 20.42 -0.18
C ALA A 144 -0.87 19.85 -0.49
N GLY A 145 -1.94 20.28 0.20
CA GLY A 145 -3.32 19.85 -0.06
C GLY A 145 -4.00 19.03 1.03
N PHE A 146 -3.39 18.92 2.22
CA PHE A 146 -4.03 18.38 3.42
C PHE A 146 -4.66 19.51 4.22
N ASP A 147 -5.85 19.91 3.78
CA ASP A 147 -6.60 21.10 4.20
C ASP A 147 -7.33 20.94 5.54
N ILE A 148 -7.43 19.73 6.08
CA ILE A 148 -8.08 19.48 7.37
C ILE A 148 -7.07 19.71 8.51
N SER A 149 -7.46 20.53 9.48
CA SER A 149 -6.65 20.83 10.66
C SER A 149 -6.09 19.56 11.32
N PRO A 150 -4.78 19.49 11.58
CA PRO A 150 -4.15 18.28 12.08
C PRO A 150 -4.59 17.96 13.51
N LYS A 151 -4.70 16.66 13.81
CA LYS A 151 -4.93 16.16 15.17
C LYS A 151 -3.67 15.50 15.71
N ILE A 152 -3.40 15.69 16.99
CA ILE A 152 -2.32 14.96 17.67
C ILE A 152 -2.90 13.68 18.27
N GLU A 153 -2.39 12.53 17.82
CA GLU A 153 -2.85 11.20 18.25
C GLU A 153 -1.61 10.34 18.56
N ASN A 154 -1.42 9.94 19.82
CA ASN A 154 -0.29 9.09 20.25
C ASN A 154 1.10 9.59 19.81
N GLY A 155 1.34 10.91 19.86
CA GLY A 155 2.61 11.52 19.44
C GLY A 155 2.74 11.79 17.94
N TRP A 156 1.73 11.44 17.15
CA TRP A 156 1.65 11.75 15.72
C TRP A 156 0.82 12.98 15.46
N GLN A 157 1.32 13.89 14.64
CA GLN A 157 0.51 14.92 14.02
C GLN A 157 -0.11 14.34 12.73
N VAL A 158 -1.42 14.08 12.77
CA VAL A 158 -2.17 13.38 11.72
C VAL A 158 -2.86 14.38 10.79
N PHE A 159 -2.57 14.25 9.49
CA PHE A 159 -3.01 15.12 8.41
C PHE A 159 -4.02 14.42 7.51
N ARG A 160 -5.08 15.13 7.13
CA ARG A 160 -6.19 14.60 6.34
C ARG A 160 -6.56 15.61 5.25
N SER A 161 -7.21 15.13 4.19
CA SER A 161 -7.73 15.97 3.11
C SER A 161 -9.24 15.82 3.01
N SER A 162 -9.93 16.89 2.61
CA SER A 162 -11.35 16.82 2.25
C SER A 162 -11.58 16.21 0.86
N ALA A 163 -10.54 16.16 0.02
CA ALA A 163 -10.63 15.72 -1.38
C ALA A 163 -10.45 14.20 -1.56
N PHE A 164 -9.75 13.53 -0.65
CA PHE A 164 -9.47 12.10 -0.73
C PHE A 164 -9.32 11.46 0.66
N PRO A 165 -9.63 10.17 0.81
CA PRO A 165 -9.73 9.51 2.12
C PRO A 165 -8.37 9.18 2.77
N ALA A 166 -7.27 9.29 2.02
CA ALA A 166 -5.95 8.98 2.54
C ALA A 166 -5.46 10.02 3.54
N PHE A 167 -4.72 9.54 4.52
CA PHE A 167 -4.16 10.36 5.58
C PHE A 167 -2.77 9.86 5.93
N PHE A 168 -1.94 10.76 6.45
CA PHE A 168 -0.61 10.43 6.92
C PHE A 168 -0.36 11.09 8.26
N GLY A 169 0.67 10.65 8.96
CA GLY A 169 1.10 11.26 10.21
C GLY A 169 2.57 11.56 10.19
N VAL A 170 2.96 12.62 10.87
CA VAL A 170 4.36 12.93 11.14
C VAL A 170 4.59 12.87 12.64
N ALA A 171 5.65 12.21 13.06
CA ALA A 171 6.09 12.24 14.44
C ALA A 171 7.59 12.58 14.52
N ALA A 172 8.00 13.24 15.61
CA ALA A 172 9.41 13.46 15.87
C ALA A 172 9.99 12.22 16.55
N SER A 173 11.12 11.72 16.05
CA SER A 173 11.89 10.65 16.69
C SER A 173 13.08 11.22 17.50
N GLY A 174 13.55 12.41 17.11
CA GLY A 174 14.71 13.08 17.68
C GLY A 174 14.78 14.54 17.24
N ARG A 175 15.93 15.17 17.41
CA ARG A 175 16.15 16.54 16.93
C ARG A 175 16.33 16.51 15.40
N ASP A 176 15.44 17.16 14.66
CA ASP A 176 15.46 17.20 13.20
C ASP A 176 15.35 15.80 12.55
N GLU A 177 14.70 14.88 13.25
CA GLU A 177 14.47 13.49 12.85
C GLU A 177 12.97 13.20 12.87
N TYR A 178 12.41 12.84 11.72
CA TYR A 178 10.97 12.68 11.55
C TYR A 178 10.61 11.29 11.04
N LEU A 179 9.49 10.78 11.52
CA LEU A 179 8.85 9.57 11.03
C LEU A 179 7.59 9.94 10.26
N VAL A 180 7.31 9.24 9.17
CA VAL A 180 6.11 9.50 8.36
C VAL A 180 5.32 8.21 8.16
N GLY A 181 4.14 8.15 8.76
CA GLY A 181 3.21 7.03 8.64
C GLY A 181 2.15 7.30 7.58
N PHE A 182 1.80 6.30 6.77
CA PHE A 182 0.84 6.38 5.67
C PHE A 182 -0.33 5.40 5.90
N SER A 183 -1.55 5.84 5.56
CA SER A 183 -2.75 5.01 5.61
C SER A 183 -2.86 4.00 4.46
N SER A 184 -1.95 4.02 3.49
CA SER A 184 -1.92 3.13 2.32
C SER A 184 -0.49 2.68 2.01
N GLY A 185 -0.30 1.36 1.87
CA GLY A 185 1.00 0.77 1.58
C GLY A 185 1.54 1.14 0.19
N ALA A 186 0.70 1.09 -0.85
CA ALA A 186 1.10 1.46 -2.21
C ALA A 186 1.53 2.93 -2.31
N TRP A 187 0.83 3.81 -1.58
CA TRP A 187 1.16 5.22 -1.50
C TRP A 187 2.48 5.46 -0.77
N GLY A 188 2.64 4.86 0.42
CA GLY A 188 3.88 4.95 1.19
C GLY A 188 5.10 4.40 0.44
N LEU A 189 4.98 3.24 -0.19
CA LEU A 189 6.04 2.61 -1.00
C LEU A 189 6.48 3.52 -2.17
N ALA A 190 5.52 4.12 -2.88
CA ALA A 190 5.84 5.02 -3.99
C ALA A 190 6.62 6.25 -3.53
N VAL A 191 6.19 6.87 -2.43
CA VAL A 191 6.87 8.06 -1.87
C VAL A 191 8.26 7.71 -1.33
N ALA A 192 8.37 6.62 -0.55
CA ALA A 192 9.64 6.20 0.04
C ALA A 192 10.66 5.78 -1.03
N GLY A 193 10.23 5.06 -2.06
CA GLY A 193 11.07 4.64 -3.18
C GLY A 193 11.65 5.82 -3.97
N GLU A 194 10.85 6.85 -4.26
CA GLU A 194 11.32 8.04 -4.98
C GLU A 194 12.37 8.83 -4.19
N LEU A 195 12.24 8.88 -2.88
CA LEU A 195 13.13 9.63 -2.00
C LEU A 195 14.25 8.78 -1.38
N ASN A 196 14.35 7.51 -1.76
CA ASN A 196 15.29 6.54 -1.23
C ASN A 196 15.28 6.48 0.31
N VAL A 197 14.10 6.59 0.90
CA VAL A 197 13.89 6.48 2.33
C VAL A 197 13.61 5.01 2.66
N PRO A 198 14.29 4.41 3.65
CA PRO A 198 13.96 3.07 4.13
C PRO A 198 12.48 2.98 4.48
N ALA A 199 11.90 1.80 4.39
CA ALA A 199 10.46 1.67 4.47
C ALA A 199 10.06 0.31 5.03
N GLN A 200 8.98 0.29 5.80
CA GLN A 200 8.46 -0.96 6.34
C GLN A 200 6.94 -0.92 6.53
N GLU A 201 6.36 -2.12 6.55
CA GLU A 201 5.01 -2.31 7.08
C GLU A 201 4.97 -1.83 8.53
N ALA A 202 3.89 -1.14 8.86
CA ALA A 202 3.71 -0.53 10.17
C ALA A 202 2.55 -1.17 10.93
N SER A 203 2.52 -0.95 12.24
CA SER A 203 1.36 -1.27 13.06
C SER A 203 0.32 -0.14 12.96
N PRO A 204 -0.97 -0.43 13.14
CA PRO A 204 -2.03 0.56 13.12
C PRO A 204 -1.71 1.79 14.00
N PRO A 205 -2.07 3.02 13.57
CA PRO A 205 -2.98 3.31 12.45
C PRO A 205 -2.32 3.31 11.07
N TRP A 206 -1.01 3.11 10.98
CA TRP A 206 -0.27 3.15 9.73
C TRP A 206 -0.22 1.77 9.07
N VAL A 207 -0.48 1.74 7.77
CA VAL A 207 -0.23 0.55 6.95
C VAL A 207 1.25 0.48 6.58
N PHE A 208 1.90 1.65 6.49
CA PHE A 208 3.29 1.78 6.08
C PHE A 208 3.96 2.94 6.81
N CYS A 209 5.22 2.80 7.20
CA CYS A 209 6.02 3.87 7.79
C CYS A 209 7.29 4.06 6.95
N ALA A 210 7.50 5.28 6.48
CA ALA A 210 8.79 5.68 5.97
C ALA A 210 9.78 5.80 7.13
N GLY A 211 11.03 5.52 6.81
CA GLY A 211 12.21 5.58 7.65
C GLY A 211 12.42 6.95 8.29
N VAL A 212 13.48 7.06 9.10
CA VAL A 212 13.85 8.36 9.69
C VAL A 212 14.22 9.32 8.56
N VAL A 213 13.44 10.39 8.44
CA VAL A 213 13.69 11.52 7.54
C VAL A 213 14.50 12.54 8.32
N LEU A 214 15.74 12.79 7.87
CA LEU A 214 16.66 13.73 8.48
C LEU A 214 16.48 15.12 7.85
N GLY A 215 16.16 16.12 8.67
CA GLY A 215 16.03 17.49 8.21
C GLY A 215 14.62 17.87 7.76
N TYR A 216 14.16 19.03 8.19
CA TYR A 216 12.88 19.60 7.73
C TYR A 216 12.78 19.73 6.20
N GLU A 217 13.87 20.05 5.49
CA GLU A 217 13.83 20.20 4.03
C GLU A 217 13.49 18.87 3.32
N ALA A 218 14.09 17.76 3.79
CA ALA A 218 13.79 16.43 3.27
C ALA A 218 12.34 16.03 3.58
N LEU A 219 11.88 16.33 4.80
CA LEU A 219 10.48 16.14 5.17
C LEU A 219 9.55 16.95 4.27
N HIS A 220 9.82 18.23 4.04
CA HIS A 220 9.00 19.10 3.18
C HIS A 220 8.88 18.54 1.76
N LYS A 221 9.99 18.07 1.16
CA LYS A 221 9.97 17.40 -0.15
C LYS A 221 9.12 16.13 -0.12
N LEU A 222 9.23 15.34 0.94
CA LEU A 222 8.41 14.14 1.14
C LEU A 222 6.92 14.46 1.23
N LEU A 223 6.53 15.48 2.00
CA LEU A 223 5.14 15.90 2.13
C LEU A 223 4.57 16.36 0.78
N GLY A 224 5.34 17.15 0.02
CA GLY A 224 4.95 17.57 -1.33
C GLY A 224 4.72 16.39 -2.28
N ARG A 225 5.63 15.41 -2.29
CA ARG A 225 5.46 14.19 -3.11
C ARG A 225 4.32 13.31 -2.61
N ALA A 226 4.16 13.15 -1.30
CA ALA A 226 3.05 12.41 -0.71
C ALA A 226 1.71 12.99 -1.18
N ALA A 227 1.54 14.31 -1.12
CA ALA A 227 0.31 14.93 -1.54
C ALA A 227 0.05 14.80 -3.05
N ALA A 228 1.08 14.99 -3.88
CA ALA A 228 0.97 14.84 -5.33
C ALA A 228 0.54 13.42 -5.74
N LEU A 229 0.96 12.39 -5.00
CA LEU A 229 0.65 10.99 -5.30
C LEU A 229 -0.65 10.48 -4.67
N ALA A 230 -1.17 11.14 -3.64
CA ALA A 230 -2.31 10.63 -2.88
C ALA A 230 -3.58 10.43 -3.75
N PRO A 231 -4.05 11.39 -4.56
CA PRO A 231 -5.27 11.20 -5.35
C PRO A 231 -5.21 9.98 -6.27
N ALA A 232 -4.08 9.81 -6.96
CA ALA A 232 -3.82 8.71 -7.89
C ALA A 232 -3.75 7.34 -7.19
N LEU A 233 -3.08 7.27 -6.04
CA LEU A 233 -2.76 5.99 -5.39
C LEU A 233 -3.78 5.56 -4.34
N THR A 234 -4.72 6.43 -3.97
CA THR A 234 -5.70 6.15 -2.91
C THR A 234 -7.15 6.37 -3.35
N GLY A 235 -7.42 6.27 -4.66
CA GLY A 235 -8.77 6.27 -5.23
C GLY A 235 -9.44 7.64 -5.32
N GLY A 236 -8.71 8.74 -5.06
CA GLY A 236 -9.23 10.10 -5.20
C GLY A 236 -9.66 10.41 -6.64
N THR A 237 -8.88 9.96 -7.62
CA THR A 237 -9.16 10.22 -9.04
C THR A 237 -10.41 9.49 -9.52
N LEU A 238 -10.59 8.24 -9.13
CA LEU A 238 -11.79 7.47 -9.43
C LEU A 238 -13.04 8.11 -8.79
N ALA A 239 -12.93 8.60 -7.55
CA ALA A 239 -14.01 9.33 -6.89
C ALA A 239 -14.36 10.62 -7.64
N LYS A 240 -13.35 11.39 -8.06
CA LYS A 240 -13.52 12.61 -8.86
C LYS A 240 -14.15 12.31 -10.23
N PHE A 241 -13.73 11.24 -10.89
CA PHE A 241 -14.33 10.78 -12.14
C PHE A 241 -15.81 10.46 -11.96
N ARG A 242 -16.16 9.60 -10.99
CA ARG A 242 -17.56 9.25 -10.66
C ARG A 242 -18.40 10.47 -10.32
N GLN A 243 -17.84 11.47 -9.65
CA GLN A 243 -18.53 12.72 -9.36
C GLN A 243 -18.80 13.54 -10.64
N GLN A 244 -17.80 13.68 -11.51
CA GLN A 244 -17.91 14.46 -12.75
C GLN A 244 -18.80 13.78 -13.80
N THR A 245 -18.94 12.46 -13.75
CA THR A 245 -19.77 11.67 -14.66
C THR A 245 -21.17 11.41 -14.11
N LYS A 246 -21.43 11.73 -12.84
CA LYS A 246 -22.74 11.54 -12.21
C LYS A 246 -23.85 12.24 -13.00
N GLY A 247 -24.89 11.48 -13.36
CA GLY A 247 -26.05 12.00 -14.09
C GLY A 247 -25.79 12.31 -15.56
N LYS A 248 -24.60 12.01 -16.10
CA LYS A 248 -24.36 12.05 -17.54
C LYS A 248 -24.86 10.75 -18.18
N PRO A 249 -25.74 10.79 -19.18
CA PRO A 249 -26.10 9.60 -19.95
C PRO A 249 -24.85 9.04 -20.66
N ALA A 250 -24.82 7.72 -20.87
CA ALA A 250 -23.69 6.99 -21.48
C ALA A 250 -24.13 6.08 -22.64
N HIS A 251 -25.29 6.38 -23.22
CA HIS A 251 -25.98 5.53 -24.18
C HIS A 251 -25.58 5.84 -25.62
N THR A 252 -25.21 7.09 -25.90
CA THR A 252 -24.77 7.51 -27.24
C THR A 252 -23.25 7.52 -27.37
N GLU A 253 -22.76 7.42 -28.60
CA GLU A 253 -21.32 7.51 -28.90
C GLU A 253 -20.73 8.87 -28.52
N ALA A 254 -21.49 9.95 -28.73
CA ALA A 254 -21.11 11.30 -28.31
C ALA A 254 -20.91 11.41 -26.80
N GLU A 255 -21.79 10.81 -26.02
CA GLU A 255 -21.68 10.75 -24.56
C GLU A 255 -20.46 9.94 -24.11
N ARG A 256 -20.22 8.76 -24.73
CA ARG A 256 -19.05 7.94 -24.43
C ARG A 256 -17.73 8.68 -24.71
N MET A 257 -17.67 9.45 -25.80
CA MET A 257 -16.51 10.32 -26.08
C MET A 257 -16.29 11.37 -25.01
N VAL A 258 -17.36 11.97 -24.46
CA VAL A 258 -17.24 12.96 -23.37
C VAL A 258 -16.70 12.29 -22.11
N LEU A 259 -17.24 11.13 -21.73
CA LEU A 259 -16.77 10.37 -20.56
C LEU A 259 -15.30 9.97 -20.71
N GLN A 260 -14.91 9.49 -21.89
CA GLN A 260 -13.52 9.15 -22.21
C GLN A 260 -12.60 10.37 -22.08
N ARG A 261 -12.98 11.54 -22.60
CA ARG A 261 -12.17 12.77 -22.49
C ARG A 261 -11.96 13.19 -21.03
N ILE A 262 -13.00 13.09 -20.21
CA ILE A 262 -12.89 13.39 -18.77
C ILE A 262 -11.90 12.42 -18.12
N GLY A 263 -12.08 11.12 -18.35
CA GLY A 263 -11.24 10.09 -17.74
C GLY A 263 -9.79 10.17 -18.21
N GLN A 264 -9.54 10.39 -19.50
CA GLN A 264 -8.18 10.58 -20.04
C GLN A 264 -7.51 11.85 -19.51
N GLY A 265 -8.26 12.94 -19.29
CA GLY A 265 -7.74 14.15 -18.67
C GLY A 265 -7.27 13.89 -17.23
N LEU A 266 -8.12 13.26 -16.43
CA LEU A 266 -7.79 12.89 -15.04
C LEU A 266 -6.60 11.92 -14.96
N PHE A 267 -6.60 10.88 -15.81
CA PHE A 267 -5.49 9.93 -15.90
C PHE A 267 -4.17 10.60 -16.30
N ARG A 268 -4.21 11.57 -17.23
CA ARG A 268 -3.04 12.35 -17.63
C ARG A 268 -2.47 13.14 -16.46
N ASP A 269 -3.30 13.84 -15.71
CA ASP A 269 -2.86 14.65 -14.56
C ASP A 269 -2.20 13.77 -13.49
N ASP A 270 -2.77 12.59 -13.26
CA ASP A 270 -2.22 11.60 -12.35
C ASP A 270 -0.88 11.03 -12.83
N LEU A 271 -0.72 10.72 -14.12
CA LEU A 271 0.56 10.28 -14.66
C LEU A 271 1.64 11.37 -14.60
N ILE A 272 1.28 12.64 -14.83
CA ILE A 272 2.18 13.77 -14.63
C ILE A 272 2.66 13.79 -13.18
N SER A 273 1.76 13.61 -12.22
CA SER A 273 2.10 13.58 -10.80
C SER A 273 2.95 12.36 -10.42
N TYR A 274 2.57 11.17 -10.91
CA TYR A 274 3.23 9.89 -10.66
C TYR A 274 4.68 9.89 -11.17
N TRP A 275 4.88 10.28 -12.43
CA TRP A 275 6.20 10.32 -13.07
C TRP A 275 7.01 11.60 -12.76
N ASN A 276 6.52 12.42 -11.82
CA ASN A 276 7.14 13.66 -11.37
C ASN A 276 7.43 14.64 -12.52
N GLY A 277 6.44 14.81 -13.41
CA GLY A 277 6.47 15.72 -14.55
C GLY A 277 7.46 15.34 -15.66
N ARG A 278 7.99 14.11 -15.63
CA ARG A 278 9.10 13.69 -16.50
C ARG A 278 8.76 12.43 -17.28
N CYS A 279 9.30 12.30 -18.49
CA CYS A 279 9.20 11.06 -19.25
C CYS A 279 9.74 9.86 -18.44
N ALA A 280 9.00 8.76 -18.45
CA ALA A 280 9.30 7.51 -17.77
C ALA A 280 10.63 6.87 -18.22
N VAL A 281 11.06 7.15 -19.45
CA VAL A 281 12.31 6.63 -20.03
C VAL A 281 13.39 7.72 -20.06
N THR A 282 13.17 8.79 -20.82
CA THR A 282 14.21 9.80 -21.11
C THR A 282 14.39 10.86 -20.03
N GLY A 283 13.43 11.01 -19.11
CA GLY A 283 13.44 12.07 -18.10
C GLY A 283 13.08 13.47 -18.60
N LEU A 284 12.70 13.63 -19.88
CA LEU A 284 12.22 14.90 -20.46
C LEU A 284 11.13 15.53 -19.59
N ASP A 285 11.30 16.78 -19.14
CA ASP A 285 10.41 17.50 -18.23
C ASP A 285 9.56 18.60 -18.89
N VAL A 286 9.51 18.63 -20.23
CA VAL A 286 8.66 19.57 -20.96
C VAL A 286 7.23 19.01 -21.02
N ILE A 287 6.46 19.19 -19.94
CA ILE A 287 5.11 18.61 -19.74
C ILE A 287 4.18 18.73 -20.96
N PRO A 288 4.08 19.88 -21.67
CA PRO A 288 3.21 19.99 -22.84
C PRO A 288 3.55 19.03 -23.99
N LEU A 289 4.79 18.53 -24.05
CA LEU A 289 5.22 17.54 -25.05
C LEU A 289 4.94 16.10 -24.60
N LEU A 290 4.77 15.85 -23.30
CA LEU A 290 4.61 14.49 -22.78
C LEU A 290 3.23 13.93 -23.09
N ARG A 291 3.16 12.62 -23.33
CA ARG A 291 1.94 11.86 -23.64
C ARG A 291 1.64 10.86 -22.51
N ALA A 292 0.37 10.74 -22.18
CA ALA A 292 -0.12 9.80 -21.18
C ALA A 292 -0.54 8.53 -21.93
N SER A 293 0.39 7.57 -22.05
CA SER A 293 0.17 6.33 -22.78
C SER A 293 -0.38 5.26 -21.85
N HIS A 294 -1.51 4.66 -22.21
CA HIS A 294 -1.98 3.44 -21.54
C HIS A 294 -1.08 2.25 -21.90
N ILE A 295 -0.87 1.34 -20.93
CA ILE A 295 -0.17 0.08 -21.16
C ILE A 295 -1.15 -0.97 -21.72
N LYS A 296 -2.22 -1.28 -20.99
CA LYS A 296 -3.40 -1.96 -21.52
C LYS A 296 -4.30 -0.89 -22.15
N PRO A 297 -4.53 -0.89 -23.47
CA PRO A 297 -5.25 0.17 -24.14
C PRO A 297 -6.63 0.44 -23.54
N TRP A 298 -7.06 1.71 -23.55
CA TRP A 298 -8.33 2.15 -22.95
C TRP A 298 -9.54 1.29 -23.35
N ALA A 299 -9.62 0.93 -24.62
CA ALA A 299 -10.71 0.13 -25.19
C ALA A 299 -10.70 -1.33 -24.73
N ALA A 300 -9.54 -1.85 -24.32
CA ALA A 300 -9.38 -3.21 -23.80
C ALA A 300 -9.56 -3.30 -22.28
N CYS A 301 -9.61 -2.17 -21.57
CA CYS A 301 -9.81 -2.14 -20.12
C CYS A 301 -11.23 -2.57 -19.74
N ASP A 302 -11.32 -3.42 -18.72
CA ASP A 302 -12.56 -4.05 -18.24
C ASP A 302 -13.36 -3.12 -17.32
N SER A 303 -12.69 -2.13 -16.71
CA SER A 303 -13.32 -1.22 -15.77
C SER A 303 -12.70 0.18 -15.79
N ASP A 304 -13.38 1.14 -15.16
CA ASP A 304 -12.85 2.49 -14.98
C ASP A 304 -11.70 2.53 -13.98
N GLU A 305 -11.65 1.57 -13.04
CA GLU A 305 -10.50 1.37 -12.17
C GLU A 305 -9.23 1.10 -12.98
N GLU A 306 -9.26 0.20 -13.97
CA GLU A 306 -8.09 -0.05 -14.84
C GLU A 306 -7.77 1.15 -15.74
N ARG A 307 -8.78 1.85 -16.26
CA ARG A 307 -8.59 3.02 -17.13
C ARG A 307 -7.93 4.19 -16.43
N LEU A 308 -8.18 4.32 -15.13
CA LEU A 308 -7.69 5.41 -14.28
C LEU A 308 -6.55 4.97 -13.34
N ASP A 309 -6.11 3.72 -13.44
CA ASP A 309 -4.98 3.21 -12.65
C ASP A 309 -3.66 3.75 -13.20
N VAL A 310 -2.92 4.53 -12.43
CA VAL A 310 -1.60 5.04 -12.83
C VAL A 310 -0.61 3.93 -13.18
N TYR A 311 -0.76 2.73 -12.59
CA TYR A 311 0.09 1.59 -12.93
C TYR A 311 -0.23 1.02 -14.32
N ASN A 312 -1.35 1.41 -14.92
CA ASN A 312 -1.68 1.13 -16.32
C ASN A 312 -1.18 2.23 -17.27
N GLY A 313 -0.21 3.05 -16.85
CA GLY A 313 0.18 4.22 -17.62
C GLY A 313 1.65 4.60 -17.55
N LEU A 314 2.18 5.03 -18.69
CA LEU A 314 3.51 5.59 -18.82
C LEU A 314 3.41 7.03 -19.33
N LEU A 315 4.15 7.95 -18.70
CA LEU A 315 4.31 9.30 -19.22
C LEU A 315 5.49 9.29 -20.21
N LEU A 316 5.23 9.44 -21.51
CA LEU A 316 6.22 9.22 -22.56
C LEU A 316 6.51 10.48 -23.38
N ALA A 317 7.72 10.59 -23.89
CA ALA A 317 8.02 11.55 -24.95
C ALA A 317 7.27 11.16 -26.24
N PRO A 318 6.93 12.10 -27.14
CA PRO A 318 6.06 11.82 -28.29
C PRO A 318 6.49 10.66 -29.18
N HIS A 319 7.79 10.50 -29.41
CA HIS A 319 8.33 9.43 -30.25
C HIS A 319 8.21 8.06 -29.56
N LEU A 320 8.47 7.99 -28.25
CA LEU A 320 8.32 6.75 -27.47
C LEU A 320 6.85 6.34 -27.34
N ASP A 321 5.96 7.30 -27.13
CA ASP A 321 4.51 7.09 -27.10
C ASP A 321 4.03 6.43 -28.41
N ALA A 322 4.37 7.02 -29.56
CA ALA A 322 4.00 6.46 -30.86
C ALA A 322 4.59 5.06 -31.11
N LEU A 323 5.81 4.79 -30.64
CA LEU A 323 6.42 3.47 -30.76
C LEU A 323 5.76 2.45 -29.84
N PHE A 324 5.43 2.83 -28.62
CA PHE A 324 4.86 1.94 -27.61
C PHE A 324 3.39 1.61 -27.91
N ASP A 325 2.56 2.62 -28.22
CA ASP A 325 1.16 2.44 -28.62
C ASP A 325 1.06 1.67 -29.95
N GLY A 326 2.01 1.92 -30.86
CA GLY A 326 2.14 1.17 -32.11
C GLY A 326 2.64 -0.27 -31.95
N GLY A 327 3.07 -0.69 -30.76
CA GLY A 327 3.61 -2.02 -30.48
C GLY A 327 5.02 -2.26 -31.02
N TRP A 328 5.75 -1.22 -31.42
CA TRP A 328 7.12 -1.32 -31.91
C TRP A 328 8.16 -1.45 -30.79
N ILE A 329 7.81 -0.97 -29.60
CA ILE A 329 8.56 -1.18 -28.37
C ILE A 329 7.63 -1.64 -27.25
N THR A 330 8.19 -2.31 -26.26
CA THR A 330 7.54 -2.63 -24.98
C THR A 330 8.62 -2.66 -23.89
N PHE A 331 8.31 -3.12 -22.69
CA PHE A 331 9.29 -3.27 -21.60
C PHE A 331 9.23 -4.68 -21.01
N ASP A 332 10.35 -5.18 -20.49
CA ASP A 332 10.41 -6.47 -19.78
C ASP A 332 10.00 -6.35 -18.29
N GLY A 333 10.11 -7.44 -17.54
CA GLY A 333 9.73 -7.50 -16.12
C GLY A 333 10.60 -6.67 -15.18
N VAL A 334 11.74 -6.16 -15.64
CA VAL A 334 12.63 -5.27 -14.87
C VAL A 334 12.70 -3.87 -15.48
N GLY A 335 11.90 -3.60 -16.52
CA GLY A 335 11.73 -2.30 -17.16
C GLY A 335 12.72 -2.00 -18.28
N ASN A 336 13.51 -2.97 -18.77
CA ASN A 336 14.34 -2.75 -19.96
C ASN A 336 13.45 -2.67 -21.20
N ILE A 337 13.81 -1.80 -22.14
CA ILE A 337 13.10 -1.68 -23.41
C ILE A 337 13.31 -2.95 -24.26
N LEU A 338 12.22 -3.44 -24.84
CA LEU A 338 12.22 -4.48 -25.85
C LEU A 338 11.79 -3.84 -27.16
N VAL A 339 12.55 -4.08 -28.23
CA VAL A 339 12.31 -3.48 -29.55
C VAL A 339 11.88 -4.58 -30.52
N SER A 340 10.84 -4.31 -31.31
CA SER A 340 10.35 -5.22 -32.36
C SER A 340 11.48 -5.63 -33.30
N ARG A 341 11.53 -6.92 -33.69
CA ARG A 341 12.54 -7.44 -34.63
C ARG A 341 12.40 -6.86 -36.03
N SER A 342 11.25 -6.24 -36.32
CA SER A 342 10.99 -5.52 -37.57
C SER A 342 11.76 -4.20 -37.68
N LEU A 343 12.30 -3.68 -36.58
CA LEU A 343 13.12 -2.47 -36.57
C LEU A 343 14.62 -2.82 -36.58
N GLY A 344 15.25 -2.60 -37.73
CA GLY A 344 16.70 -2.71 -37.86
C GLY A 344 17.45 -1.56 -37.20
N VAL A 345 18.78 -1.71 -37.10
CA VAL A 345 19.67 -0.72 -36.45
C VAL A 345 19.55 0.69 -37.06
N VAL A 346 19.35 0.79 -38.37
CA VAL A 346 19.20 2.07 -39.06
C VAL A 346 17.90 2.78 -38.63
N GLN A 347 16.79 2.05 -38.56
CA GLN A 347 15.51 2.59 -38.10
C GLN A 347 15.56 2.97 -36.63
N MET A 348 16.14 2.13 -35.77
CA MET A 348 16.32 2.43 -34.35
C MET A 348 17.11 3.72 -34.15
N ARG A 349 18.21 3.91 -34.89
CA ARG A 349 18.99 5.16 -34.85
C ARG A 349 18.18 6.36 -35.31
N ALA A 350 17.40 6.23 -36.39
CA ALA A 350 16.55 7.31 -36.89
C ALA A 350 15.42 7.69 -35.91
N LEU A 351 14.94 6.73 -35.13
CA LEU A 351 13.93 6.91 -34.09
C LEU A 351 14.52 7.32 -32.73
N CYS A 352 15.85 7.45 -32.64
CA CYS A 352 16.58 7.76 -31.42
C CYS A 352 16.31 6.77 -30.26
N ILE A 353 16.10 5.49 -30.57
CA ILE A 353 15.94 4.42 -29.56
C ILE A 353 17.13 3.47 -29.57
N SER A 354 17.44 2.90 -28.41
CA SER A 354 18.48 1.88 -28.27
C SER A 354 17.98 0.77 -27.34
N SER A 355 18.55 -0.44 -27.46
CA SER A 355 18.21 -1.57 -26.58
C SER A 355 18.66 -1.39 -25.11
N GLY A 356 19.40 -0.33 -24.80
CA GLY A 356 19.85 -0.02 -23.45
C GLY A 356 18.92 0.90 -22.65
N GLU A 357 17.84 1.40 -23.27
CA GLU A 357 16.89 2.24 -22.54
C GLU A 357 16.06 1.43 -21.54
N LYS A 358 15.66 2.07 -20.45
CA LYS A 358 14.82 1.45 -19.43
C LYS A 358 13.90 2.45 -18.78
N LEU A 359 12.84 1.95 -18.15
CA LEU A 359 12.01 2.73 -17.24
C LEU A 359 12.85 3.20 -16.05
N ARG A 360 12.70 4.49 -15.69
CA ARG A 360 13.35 5.11 -14.53
C ARG A 360 12.85 4.53 -13.20
N SER A 361 11.62 4.04 -13.18
CA SER A 361 10.98 3.39 -12.04
C SER A 361 10.01 2.34 -12.55
N ILE A 362 9.88 1.23 -11.84
CA ILE A 362 8.90 0.18 -12.12
C ILE A 362 8.38 -0.37 -10.79
N SER A 363 7.14 -0.83 -10.80
CA SER A 363 6.44 -1.42 -9.67
C SER A 363 5.81 -2.71 -10.14
N ASP A 364 5.69 -3.69 -9.25
CA ASP A 364 5.06 -4.98 -9.54
C ASP A 364 3.64 -4.83 -10.12
N ARG A 365 2.95 -3.74 -9.77
CA ARG A 365 1.63 -3.42 -10.30
C ARG A 365 1.63 -3.06 -11.79
N HIS A 366 2.72 -2.51 -12.33
CA HIS A 366 2.84 -2.29 -13.77
C HIS A 366 2.96 -3.60 -14.53
N LEU A 367 3.52 -4.65 -13.90
CA LEU A 367 3.87 -5.90 -14.57
C LEU A 367 2.66 -6.58 -15.20
N VAL A 368 1.52 -6.57 -14.51
CA VAL A 368 0.26 -7.15 -15.01
C VAL A 368 -0.17 -6.49 -16.32
N TYR A 369 -0.06 -5.17 -16.43
CA TYR A 369 -0.40 -4.46 -17.67
C TYR A 369 0.69 -4.64 -18.73
N LEU A 370 1.96 -4.64 -18.35
CA LEU A 370 3.06 -4.87 -19.29
C LEU A 370 3.04 -6.28 -19.89
N ASP A 371 2.64 -7.28 -19.10
CA ASP A 371 2.34 -8.63 -19.60
C ASP A 371 1.26 -8.59 -20.67
N PHE A 372 0.16 -7.88 -20.42
CA PHE A 372 -0.89 -7.69 -21.43
C PHE A 372 -0.34 -7.02 -22.70
N HIS A 373 0.43 -5.94 -22.57
CA HIS A 373 0.99 -5.22 -23.72
C HIS A 373 1.92 -6.13 -24.54
N ARG A 374 2.82 -6.87 -23.89
CA ARG A 374 3.71 -7.84 -24.56
C ARG A 374 2.95 -8.94 -25.31
N MET A 375 1.81 -9.39 -24.77
CA MET A 375 1.05 -10.50 -25.36
C MET A 375 0.07 -10.06 -26.46
N ASN A 376 -0.43 -8.81 -26.41
CA ASN A 376 -1.57 -8.38 -27.24
C ASN A 376 -1.29 -7.17 -28.12
N VAL A 377 -0.24 -6.38 -27.83
CA VAL A 377 0.06 -5.13 -28.53
C VAL A 377 1.43 -5.18 -29.21
N PHE A 378 2.44 -5.71 -28.52
CA PHE A 378 3.80 -5.78 -29.01
C PHE A 378 3.92 -6.63 -30.29
N ARG A 379 4.68 -6.12 -31.26
CA ARG A 379 4.95 -6.74 -32.54
C ARG A 379 6.30 -7.45 -32.47
N ASP A 380 6.30 -8.71 -32.09
CA ASP A 380 7.54 -9.51 -32.04
C ASP A 380 8.12 -9.78 -33.44
#